data_AF-A0A1F7PPX2-F1
#
_entry.id   AF-A0A1F7PPX2-F1
#
_cell.length_a   1.000
_cell.length_b   1.000
_cell.length_c   1.000
_cell.angle_alpha   90.00
_cell.angle_beta   90.00
_cell.angle_gamma   90.00
#
_symmetry.space_group_name_H-M   'P 1'
#
loop_
_entity.id
_entity.type
_entity.pdbx_description
1 polymer ?
#
loop_
_entity_poly.entity_id
_entity_poly.type
_entity_poly.pdbx_seq_one_letter_code
_entity_poly.pdbx_strand_id
1 'polypeptide(L)' 'MAQGLKELVGRVMIDPEFLVELQRSPDALLAQYQLTDDERAKIQQALDRLAKTPVDVHRHEFHNALIRRVAT' A
#
# COMPACT_ATOMS: atom_id res chain seq x y z
N MET A 1 20.88 -1.26 2.45
CA MET A 1 20.28 -0.24 1.57
C MET A 1 18.89 0.04 2.14
N ALA A 2 18.60 1.27 2.53
CA ALA A 2 17.34 1.59 3.19
C ALA A 2 16.18 1.45 2.20
N GLN A 3 15.26 0.53 2.47
CA GLN A 3 14.05 0.34 1.69
C GLN A 3 13.13 1.54 1.96
N GLY A 4 13.02 2.43 0.98
CA GLY A 4 12.15 3.61 1.05
C GLY A 4 10.74 3.34 0.52
N LEU A 5 9.89 4.37 0.50
CA LEU A 5 8.51 4.33 0.00
C LEU A 5 8.38 3.62 -1.36
N LYS A 6 9.32 3.87 -2.27
CA LYS A 6 9.32 3.28 -3.62
C LYS A 6 9.42 1.75 -3.63
N GLU A 7 10.19 1.18 -2.70
CA GLU A 7 10.31 -0.28 -2.59
C GLU A 7 9.07 -0.90 -1.95
N LEU A 8 8.48 -0.23 -0.95
CA LEU A 8 7.21 -0.66 -0.37
C LEU A 8 6.11 -0.71 -1.45
N VAL A 9 5.97 0.36 -2.23
CA VAL A 9 4.99 0.43 -3.31
C VAL A 9 5.28 -0.63 -4.37
N GLY A 10 6.54 -0.81 -4.77
CA GLY A 10 6.93 -1.86 -5.71
C GLY A 10 6.56 -3.26 -5.22
N ARG A 11 6.78 -3.54 -3.93
CA ARG A 11 6.45 -4.83 -3.33
C ARG A 11 4.94 -5.07 -3.27
N VAL A 12 4.15 -4.06 -2.88
CA VAL A 12 2.68 -4.14 -2.93
C VAL A 12 2.16 -4.43 -4.33
N MET A 13 2.81 -3.90 -5.38
CA MET A 13 2.39 -4.11 -6.77
C MET A 13 2.73 -5.50 -7.31
N ILE A 14 3.82 -6.12 -6.82
CA ILE A 14 4.31 -7.41 -7.30
C ILE A 14 3.76 -8.55 -6.44
N ASP A 15 3.54 -8.30 -5.16
CA ASP A 15 3.16 -9.28 -4.15
C ASP A 15 1.80 -8.90 -3.52
N PRO A 16 0.70 -9.52 -4.00
CA PRO A 16 -0.63 -9.26 -3.46
C PRO A 16 -0.82 -9.87 -2.06
N GLU A 17 -0.03 -10.88 -1.67
CA GLU A 17 -0.08 -11.43 -0.31
C GLU A 17 0.54 -10.46 0.70
N PHE A 18 1.61 -9.77 0.30
CA PHE A 18 2.20 -8.69 1.07
C PHE A 18 1.19 -7.59 1.39
N LEU A 19 0.29 -7.25 0.47
CA LEU A 19 -0.76 -6.26 0.72
C LEU A 19 -1.75 -6.72 1.80
N VAL A 20 -2.07 -8.01 1.86
CA VAL A 20 -2.95 -8.58 2.90
C VAL A 20 -2.24 -8.54 4.26
N GLU A 21 -0.95 -8.88 4.31
CA GLU A 21 -0.14 -8.75 5.53
C GLU A 21 -0.01 -7.28 5.97
N LEU A 22 0.18 -6.37 5.03
CA LEU A 22 0.25 -4.93 5.27
C LEU A 22 -1.07 -4.36 5.79
N GLN A 23 -2.21 -4.88 5.36
CA GLN A 23 -3.52 -4.52 5.93
C GLN A 23 -3.71 -5.10 7.34
N ARG A 24 -3.19 -6.30 7.62
CA ARG A 24 -3.30 -6.91 8.96
C ARG A 24 -2.44 -6.19 10.01
N SER A 25 -1.21 -5.83 9.64
CA SER A 25 -0.21 -5.27 10.55
C SER A 25 0.57 -4.11 9.91
N PRO A 26 -0.10 -3.00 9.56
CA PRO A 26 0.54 -1.89 8.86
C PRO A 26 1.69 -1.28 9.67
N ASP A 27 1.51 -1.08 10.97
CA ASP A 27 2.51 -0.42 11.82
C ASP A 27 3.84 -1.21 11.88
N ALA A 28 3.74 -2.53 12.09
CA ALA A 28 4.89 -3.43 12.19
C ALA A 28 5.65 -3.56 10.86
N LEU A 29 4.94 -3.51 9.73
CA LEU A 29 5.56 -3.56 8.40
C LEU A 29 6.17 -2.21 8.03
N LEU A 30 5.46 -1.11 8.24
CA LEU A 30 5.96 0.25 7.96
C LEU A 30 7.14 0.65 8.85
N ALA A 31 7.30 0.05 10.02
CA ALA A 31 8.47 0.21 10.88
C ALA A 31 9.76 -0.35 10.25
N GLN A 32 9.67 -1.33 9.35
CA GLN A 32 10.82 -1.92 8.65
C GLN A 32 11.31 -1.05 7.49
N TYR A 33 10.50 -0.07 7.07
CA TYR A 33 10.84 0.87 6.01
C TYR A 33 11.28 2.21 6.61
N GLN A 34 12.23 2.86 5.94
CA GLN A 34 12.71 4.18 6.33
C GLN A 34 11.76 5.25 5.77
N LEU A 35 10.57 5.29 6.35
CA LEU A 35 9.50 6.23 6.01
C LEU A 35 9.51 7.39 7.00
N THR A 36 9.26 8.59 6.49
CA THR A 36 8.92 9.73 7.33
C THR A 36 7.52 9.57 7.94
N ASP A 37 7.25 10.30 9.01
CA ASP A 37 5.95 10.28 9.69
C ASP A 37 4.80 10.68 8.74
N ASP A 38 5.04 11.66 7.87
CA ASP A 38 4.11 12.10 6.84
C ASP A 38 3.83 11.00 5.79
N GLU A 39 4.87 10.27 5.35
CA GLU A 39 4.71 9.14 4.43
C GLU A 39 3.94 7.99 5.07
N ARG A 40 4.21 7.66 6.34
CA ARG A 40 3.45 6.64 7.07
C ARG A 40 1.99 7.01 7.20
N ALA A 41 1.69 8.24 7.59
CA ALA A 41 0.31 8.73 7.72
C ALA A 41 -0.44 8.63 6.38
N LYS A 42 0.21 9.01 5.27
CA LYS A 42 -0.36 8.87 3.92
C LYS A 42 -0.62 7.42 3.52
N ILE A 43 0.31 6.51 3.84
CA ILE A 43 0.12 5.08 3.55
C ILE A 43 -1.01 4.50 4.41
N GLN A 44 -1.07 4.80 5.71
CA GLN A 44 -2.15 4.35 6.58
C GLN A 44 -3.51 4.86 6.10
N GLN A 45 -3.62 6.13 5.69
CA GLN A 45 -4.85 6.65 5.09
C GLN A 45 -5.23 5.94 3.80
N ALA A 46 -4.25 5.59 2.95
CA ALA A 46 -4.51 4.82 1.74
C ALA A 46 -4.98 3.40 2.05
N LEU A 47 -4.38 2.74 3.04
CA LEU A 47 -4.75 1.39 3.49
C LEU A 47 -6.14 1.37 4.14
N ASP A 48 -6.50 2.37 4.94
CA ASP A 48 -7.84 2.49 5.54
C ASP A 48 -8.94 2.66 4.47
N ARG A 49 -8.67 3.48 3.44
CA ARG A 49 -9.58 3.63 2.28
C ARG A 49 -9.69 2.34 1.49
N LEU A 50 -8.58 1.62 1.36
CA LEU A 50 -8.55 0.33 0.69
C LEU A 50 -9.40 -0.66 1.47
N ALA A 51 -9.18 -0.86 2.77
CA ALA A 51 -9.93 -1.79 3.61
C ALA A 51 -11.45 -1.54 3.67
N LYS A 52 -11.90 -0.30 3.41
CA LYS A 52 -13.32 0.08 3.29
C LYS A 52 -13.97 -0.34 1.98
N THR A 53 -13.20 -0.81 1.02
CA THR A 53 -13.71 -1.33 -0.26
C THR A 53 -13.98 -2.84 -0.10
N PRO A 54 -15.09 -3.41 -0.62
CA PRO A 54 -15.37 -4.83 -0.42
C PRO A 54 -14.48 -5.76 -1.27
N VAL A 55 -13.98 -6.84 -0.65
CA VAL A 55 -12.94 -7.79 -1.16
C VAL A 55 -13.26 -8.45 -2.50
N ASP A 56 -14.54 -8.53 -2.87
CA ASP A 56 -14.98 -9.17 -4.12
C ASP A 56 -14.69 -8.32 -5.38
N VAL A 57 -14.50 -7.00 -5.23
CA VAL A 57 -14.25 -6.05 -6.34
C VAL A 57 -12.82 -5.47 -6.29
N HIS A 58 -12.07 -5.84 -5.24
CA HIS A 58 -10.84 -5.17 -4.82
C HIS A 58 -9.69 -5.20 -5.83
N ARG A 59 -9.48 -6.34 -6.49
CA ARG A 59 -8.33 -6.51 -7.39
C ARG A 59 -8.45 -5.68 -8.66
N HIS A 60 -9.66 -5.56 -9.20
CA HIS A 60 -9.91 -4.88 -10.47
C HIS A 60 -9.93 -3.36 -10.27
N GLU A 61 -10.61 -2.87 -9.24
CA GLU A 61 -10.68 -1.45 -8.89
C GLU A 61 -9.31 -0.90 -8.44
N PHE A 62 -8.54 -1.67 -7.66
CA PHE A 62 -7.20 -1.24 -7.21
C PHE A 62 -6.22 -1.11 -8.38
N HIS A 63 -6.25 -2.06 -9.32
CA HIS A 63 -5.45 -2.00 -10.54
C HIS A 63 -5.82 -0.77 -11.38
N ASN A 64 -7.12 -0.50 -11.54
CA ASN A 64 -7.61 0.64 -12.33
C ASN A 64 -7.27 1.98 -11.67
N ALA A 65 -7.41 2.10 -10.35
CA ALA A 65 -7.11 3.31 -9.59
C ALA A 65 -5.62 3.65 -9.58
N LEU A 66 -4.74 2.64 -9.51
CA LEU A 66 -3.28 2.84 -9.56
C LEU A 66 -2.80 3.23 -10.96
N ILE A 67 -3.28 2.57 -12.03
CA ILE A 67 -2.92 2.94 -13.41
C ILE A 67 -3.35 4.38 -13.71
N ARG A 68 -4.55 4.76 -13.32
CA ARG A 68 -5.08 6.10 -13.58
C ARG A 68 -4.30 7.21 -12.87
N ARG A 69 -3.62 6.89 -11.77
CA ARG A 69 -2.85 7.86 -10.97
C ARG A 69 -1.38 7.96 -11.34
N VAL A 70 -0.85 7.03 -12.13
CA VAL A 70 0.50 7.10 -12.73
C VAL A 70 0.48 7.79 -14.10
N ALA A 71 -0.68 7.81 -14.77
CA ALA A 71 -0.87 8.42 -16.08
C ALA A 71 -1.25 9.92 -16.04
N THR A 72 -1.33 10.55 -14.86
CA THR A 72 -1.60 11.99 -14.67
C THR A 72 -0.51 12.58 -13.79
#